data_AF-A0A7J7KUR8-F1
#
_entry.id   AF-A0A7J7KUR8-F1
#
_cell.length_a   1.000
_cell.length_b   1.000
_cell.length_c   1.000
_cell.angle_alpha   90.00
_cell.angle_beta   90.00
_cell.angle_gamma   90.00
#
_symmetry.space_group_name_H-M   'P 1'
#
loop_
_entity.id
_entity.type
_entity.pdbx_description
1 polymer ?
#
loop_
_entity_poly.entity_id
_entity_poly.type
_entity_poly.pdbx_seq_one_letter_code
_entity_poly.pdbx_strand_id
1 'polypeptide(L)'
;MDSEGTYQGVIALNMEDWTLHRFHAASTSLDTGDYGRTYFSATSAHTCTGDGNVMVSRDGLPQQDLEFVQFHPSGIYGAGCLITEGSRGEGGILMNNEGERFMKRYAPTAKDLSSRDVVSRSMTMEIREGHGVGPLKDHIFLHLNHLLPDVLNDRLPGISETAAILAGVNVTKEPIPVLLTITWEAFQQITTERQSS
;
A
#
# COMPACT_ATOMS: atom_id res chain seq x y z
N MET A 1 -20.07 -12.63 -24.71
CA MET A 1 -19.13 -13.30 -25.61
C MET A 1 -19.89 -13.70 -26.86
N ASP A 2 -19.30 -13.56 -28.05
CA ASP A 2 -19.89 -14.12 -29.27
C ASP A 2 -19.63 -15.64 -29.38
N SER A 3 -20.03 -16.25 -30.49
CA SER A 3 -19.83 -17.68 -30.75
C SER A 3 -18.37 -18.10 -30.90
N GLU A 4 -17.44 -17.15 -31.09
CA GLU A 4 -16.02 -17.40 -31.29
C GLU A 4 -15.19 -17.17 -30.02
N GLY A 5 -15.83 -16.80 -28.91
CA GLY A 5 -15.12 -16.54 -27.65
C GLY A 5 -14.71 -15.09 -27.47
N THR A 6 -15.12 -14.17 -28.34
CA THR A 6 -14.69 -12.77 -28.29
C THR A 6 -15.60 -11.94 -27.38
N TYR A 7 -15.00 -11.11 -26.52
CA TYR A 7 -15.74 -10.13 -25.72
C TYR A 7 -16.22 -8.96 -26.58
N GLN A 8 -17.51 -8.65 -26.47
CA GLN A 8 -18.19 -7.64 -27.29
C GLN A 8 -18.52 -6.37 -26.49
N GLY A 9 -17.85 -6.16 -25.35
CA GLY A 9 -18.09 -5.04 -24.43
C GLY A 9 -18.52 -5.47 -23.03
N VAL A 10 -19.23 -4.57 -22.32
CA VAL A 10 -19.61 -4.75 -20.90
C VAL A 10 -21.06 -4.35 -20.63
N ILE A 11 -21.60 -4.91 -19.54
CA ILE A 11 -22.86 -4.45 -18.93
C ILE A 11 -22.48 -3.65 -17.68
N ALA A 12 -23.05 -2.46 -17.51
CA ALA A 12 -22.83 -1.63 -16.34
C ALA A 12 -24.15 -1.14 -15.75
N LEU A 13 -24.12 -0.87 -14.44
CA LEU A 13 -25.20 -0.23 -13.70
C LEU A 13 -24.90 1.26 -13.59
N ASN A 14 -25.83 2.11 -14.03
CA ASN A 14 -25.73 3.54 -13.74
C ASN A 14 -26.07 3.77 -12.26
N MET A 15 -25.10 4.26 -11.49
CA MET A 15 -25.25 4.47 -10.05
C MET A 15 -26.15 5.67 -9.69
N GLU A 16 -26.46 6.56 -10.65
CA GLU A 16 -27.35 7.71 -10.42
C GLU A 16 -28.83 7.31 -10.50
N ASP A 17 -29.21 6.52 -11.50
CA ASP A 17 -30.61 6.21 -11.83
C ASP A 17 -30.96 4.71 -11.82
N TRP A 18 -29.99 3.84 -11.52
CA TRP A 18 -30.13 2.38 -11.43
C TRP A 18 -30.49 1.68 -12.75
N THR A 19 -30.36 2.36 -13.88
CA THR A 19 -30.59 1.75 -15.19
C THR A 19 -29.40 0.87 -15.61
N LEU A 20 -29.71 -0.21 -16.32
CA LEU A 20 -28.69 -1.09 -16.91
C LEU A 20 -28.33 -0.64 -18.32
N HIS A 21 -27.04 -0.48 -18.57
CA HIS A 21 -26.49 -0.08 -19.86
C HIS A 21 -25.63 -1.20 -20.44
N ARG A 22 -25.70 -1.36 -21.76
CA ARG A 22 -24.83 -2.26 -22.52
C ARG A 22 -23.93 -1.44 -23.41
N PHE A 23 -22.64 -1.50 -23.15
CA PHE A 23 -21.62 -0.83 -23.95
C PHE A 23 -21.06 -1.86 -24.92
N HIS A 24 -21.37 -1.71 -26.21
CA HIS A 24 -20.84 -2.59 -27.25
C HIS A 24 -19.54 -2.02 -27.81
N ALA A 25 -18.48 -2.82 -27.88
CA ALA A 25 -17.18 -2.38 -28.38
C ALA A 25 -16.43 -3.53 -29.05
N ALA A 26 -15.65 -3.20 -30.09
CA ALA A 26 -14.76 -4.18 -30.74
C ALA A 26 -13.58 -4.58 -29.85
N SER A 27 -13.24 -3.77 -28.84
CA SER A 27 -12.18 -4.05 -27.86
C SER A 27 -12.54 -3.39 -26.53
N THR A 28 -12.17 -4.04 -25.42
CA THR A 28 -12.44 -3.58 -24.06
C THR A 28 -11.17 -3.74 -23.22
N SER A 29 -10.79 -2.69 -22.50
CA SER A 29 -9.71 -2.72 -21.49
C SER A 29 -10.32 -2.71 -20.10
N LEU A 30 -9.72 -3.46 -19.17
CA LEU A 30 -10.08 -3.46 -17.75
C LEU A 30 -8.94 -2.82 -16.96
N ASP A 31 -9.14 -1.57 -16.55
CA ASP A 31 -8.18 -0.77 -15.79
C ASP A 31 -8.75 -0.44 -14.40
N THR A 32 -9.30 -1.45 -13.71
CA THR A 32 -10.15 -1.28 -12.52
C THR A 32 -9.40 -1.11 -11.19
N GLY A 33 -8.07 -1.06 -11.23
CA GLY A 33 -7.22 -1.00 -10.03
C GLY A 33 -7.11 -2.32 -9.27
N ASP A 34 -6.72 -2.25 -8.00
CA ASP A 34 -6.43 -3.40 -7.12
C ASP A 34 -7.61 -3.83 -6.23
N TYR A 35 -7.38 -4.86 -5.41
CA TYR A 35 -8.31 -5.41 -4.42
C TYR A 35 -7.81 -5.27 -2.98
N GLY A 36 -7.06 -4.21 -2.68
CA GLY A 36 -6.48 -3.98 -1.35
C GLY A 36 -7.53 -3.90 -0.23
N ARG A 37 -8.80 -3.64 -0.55
CA ARG A 37 -9.91 -3.65 0.43
C ARG A 37 -10.37 -5.05 0.87
N THR A 38 -9.73 -6.11 0.41
CA THR A 38 -9.84 -7.43 1.05
C THR A 38 -9.15 -7.50 2.41
N TYR A 39 -8.27 -6.53 2.72
CA TYR A 39 -7.55 -6.44 3.99
C TYR A 39 -8.13 -5.35 4.90
N PHE A 40 -8.02 -5.58 6.20
CA PHE A 40 -8.49 -4.65 7.22
C PHE A 40 -7.73 -3.32 7.21
N SER A 41 -6.39 -3.38 7.16
CA SER A 41 -5.52 -2.19 7.09
C SER A 41 -4.92 -2.06 5.71
N ALA A 42 -5.33 -1.05 4.96
CA ALA A 42 -4.94 -0.82 3.56
C ALA A 42 -4.66 0.65 3.24
N THR A 43 -3.62 0.90 2.43
CA THR A 43 -3.38 2.23 1.85
C THR A 43 -4.35 2.52 0.69
N SER A 44 -4.97 1.48 0.13
CA SER A 44 -5.88 1.57 -1.01
C SER A 44 -7.13 2.38 -0.67
N ALA A 45 -7.69 3.06 -1.66
CA ALA A 45 -8.97 3.74 -1.53
C ALA A 45 -10.08 2.74 -1.17
N HIS A 46 -11.21 3.23 -0.63
CA HIS A 46 -12.37 2.37 -0.35
C HIS A 46 -12.97 1.71 -1.59
N THR A 47 -12.69 2.25 -2.77
CA THR A 47 -13.15 1.75 -4.08
C THR A 47 -12.25 0.69 -4.70
N CYS A 48 -11.13 0.32 -4.07
CA CYS A 48 -10.22 -0.70 -4.57
C CYS A 48 -10.69 -2.11 -4.14
N THR A 49 -11.75 -2.59 -4.77
CA THR A 49 -12.51 -3.81 -4.38
C THR A 49 -12.32 -5.01 -5.31
N GLY A 50 -11.47 -4.91 -6.33
CA GLY A 50 -11.19 -6.02 -7.25
C GLY A 50 -12.31 -6.31 -8.25
N ASP A 51 -13.11 -5.32 -8.63
CA ASP A 51 -14.29 -5.51 -9.47
C ASP A 51 -13.95 -6.16 -10.82
N GLY A 52 -12.87 -5.72 -11.47
CA GLY A 52 -12.38 -6.31 -12.74
C GLY A 52 -11.89 -7.75 -12.57
N ASN A 53 -11.16 -8.06 -11.48
CA ASN A 53 -10.74 -9.44 -11.17
C ASN A 53 -11.93 -10.37 -11.05
N VAL A 54 -12.99 -9.91 -10.36
CA VAL A 54 -14.22 -10.68 -10.19
C VAL A 54 -14.96 -10.85 -11.52
N MET A 55 -14.98 -9.83 -12.38
CA MET A 55 -15.56 -9.94 -13.73
C MET A 55 -14.87 -11.03 -14.54
N VAL A 56 -13.53 -11.05 -14.55
CA VAL A 56 -12.73 -12.04 -15.29
C VAL A 56 -12.89 -13.44 -14.69
N SER A 57 -12.83 -13.57 -13.37
CA SER A 57 -13.00 -14.84 -12.66
C SER A 57 -14.38 -15.47 -12.89
N ARG A 58 -15.45 -14.65 -12.93
CA ARG A 58 -16.82 -15.13 -13.22
C ARG A 58 -16.97 -15.74 -14.60
N ASP A 59 -16.12 -15.37 -15.54
CA ASP A 59 -16.12 -15.92 -16.89
C ASP A 59 -15.13 -17.08 -17.06
N GLY A 60 -14.56 -17.57 -15.96
CA GLY A 60 -13.64 -18.71 -15.95
C GLY A 60 -12.26 -18.41 -16.53
N LEU A 61 -11.92 -17.13 -16.74
CA LEU A 61 -10.61 -16.72 -17.20
C LEU A 61 -9.58 -16.70 -16.05
N PRO A 62 -8.30 -17.00 -16.34
CA PRO A 62 -7.27 -17.07 -15.32
C PRO A 62 -6.97 -15.69 -14.71
N GLN A 63 -6.60 -15.74 -13.44
CA GLN A 63 -5.89 -14.68 -12.74
C GLN A 63 -4.46 -15.17 -12.49
N GLN A 64 -3.54 -14.25 -12.24
CA GLN A 64 -2.14 -14.59 -12.02
C GLN A 64 -1.61 -13.92 -10.74
N ASP A 65 -0.77 -14.65 -10.00
CA ASP A 65 0.04 -14.15 -8.89
C ASP A 65 -0.73 -13.40 -7.78
N LEU A 66 -2.02 -13.72 -7.57
CA LEU A 66 -2.88 -13.07 -6.57
C LEU A 66 -2.39 -13.26 -5.12
N GLU A 67 -1.56 -14.27 -4.87
CA GLU A 67 -0.94 -14.49 -3.58
C GLU A 67 0.20 -13.51 -3.26
N PHE A 68 0.73 -12.79 -4.26
CA PHE A 68 1.88 -11.90 -4.11
C PHE A 68 1.48 -10.48 -3.71
N VAL A 69 1.00 -10.38 -2.48
CA VAL A 69 0.55 -9.13 -1.86
C VAL A 69 1.72 -8.34 -1.25
N GLN A 70 1.87 -7.06 -1.63
CA GLN A 70 2.90 -6.18 -1.07
C GLN A 70 2.40 -5.41 0.14
N PHE A 71 3.23 -5.34 1.17
CA PHE A 71 2.99 -4.49 2.34
C PHE A 71 3.96 -3.31 2.34
N HIS A 72 3.41 -2.09 2.42
CA HIS A 72 4.22 -0.90 2.64
C HIS A 72 4.59 -0.81 4.12
N PRO A 73 5.88 -0.59 4.47
CA PRO A 73 6.32 -0.60 5.86
C PRO A 73 5.77 0.57 6.68
N SER A 74 5.50 1.72 6.04
CA SER A 74 5.15 2.96 6.73
C SER A 74 3.72 3.43 6.45
N GLY A 75 2.70 2.60 6.71
CA GLY A 75 1.32 3.08 6.83
C GLY A 75 1.10 3.68 8.22
N ILE A 76 0.40 4.82 8.32
CA ILE A 76 0.05 5.43 9.61
C ILE A 76 -0.77 4.43 10.41
N TYR A 77 -0.31 4.11 11.62
CA TYR A 77 -1.00 3.16 12.49
C TYR A 77 -2.43 3.63 12.80
N GLY A 78 -3.40 2.71 12.74
CA GLY A 78 -4.83 3.01 12.83
C GLY A 78 -5.46 3.42 11.50
N ALA A 79 -5.01 4.52 10.90
CA ALA A 79 -5.62 5.08 9.69
C ALA A 79 -5.27 4.32 8.39
N GLY A 80 -4.09 3.72 8.31
CA GLY A 80 -3.58 3.02 7.12
C GLY A 80 -3.08 3.94 6.00
N CYS A 81 -3.18 5.26 6.15
CA CYS A 81 -2.71 6.20 5.14
C CYS A 81 -1.19 6.11 4.93
N LEU A 82 -0.76 6.24 3.68
CA LEU A 82 0.64 6.06 3.28
C LEU A 82 1.53 7.20 3.80
N ILE A 83 2.59 6.85 4.52
CA ILE A 83 3.79 7.68 4.64
C ILE A 83 4.76 7.25 3.53
N THR A 84 5.12 8.19 2.64
CA THR A 84 5.95 7.91 1.47
C THR A 84 7.29 7.27 1.84
N GLU A 85 7.78 6.36 0.99
CA GLU A 85 9.14 5.83 1.09
C GLU A 85 10.20 6.94 1.06
N GLY A 86 9.91 8.07 0.41
CA GLY A 86 10.74 9.27 0.44
C GLY A 86 11.08 9.72 1.87
N SER A 87 10.21 9.48 2.86
CA SER A 87 10.51 9.78 4.26
C SER A 87 11.72 9.00 4.79
N ARG A 88 11.89 7.73 4.39
CA ARG A 88 13.10 6.94 4.69
C ARG A 88 14.27 7.40 3.82
N GLY A 89 14.00 7.71 2.54
CA GLY A 89 14.96 8.27 1.58
C GLY A 89 15.68 9.54 2.07
N GLU A 90 14.93 10.46 2.68
CA GLU A 90 15.44 11.70 3.28
C GLU A 90 16.13 11.49 4.64
N GLY A 91 16.29 10.23 5.07
CA GLY A 91 17.01 9.87 6.30
C GLY A 91 16.13 9.54 7.48
N GLY A 92 14.83 9.28 7.28
CA GLY A 92 13.93 8.77 8.32
C GLY A 92 14.40 7.45 8.91
N ILE A 93 14.16 7.27 10.21
CA ILE A 93 14.70 6.16 11.00
C ILE A 93 13.58 5.37 11.66
N LEU A 94 13.55 4.05 11.47
CA LEU A 94 12.66 3.18 12.22
C LEU A 94 13.27 2.82 13.58
N MET A 95 12.49 3.00 14.65
CA MET A 95 12.90 2.67 16.03
C MET A 95 11.82 1.87 16.76
N ASN A 96 12.27 0.91 17.56
CA ASN A 96 11.42 0.07 18.41
C ASN A 96 11.18 0.73 19.79
N ASN A 97 10.53 0.02 20.72
CA ASN A 97 10.21 0.55 22.05
C ASN A 97 11.41 0.73 22.99
N GLU A 98 12.58 0.19 22.63
CA GLU A 98 13.84 0.37 23.35
C GLU A 98 14.63 1.57 22.80
N GLY A 99 14.12 2.24 21.76
CA GLY A 99 14.84 3.28 21.02
C GLY A 99 15.94 2.72 20.11
N GLU A 100 15.95 1.41 19.84
CA GLU A 100 16.91 0.78 18.93
C GLU A 100 16.55 1.12 17.49
N ARG A 101 17.54 1.61 16.72
CA ARG A 101 17.48 1.61 15.25
C ARG A 101 17.71 0.19 14.71
N PHE A 102 16.70 -0.67 14.90
CA PHE A 102 16.77 -2.12 14.68
C PHE A 102 17.12 -2.50 13.23
N MET A 103 16.82 -1.66 12.22
CA MET A 103 17.18 -1.95 10.83
C MET A 103 18.70 -2.09 10.60
N LYS A 104 19.55 -1.58 11.50
CA LYS A 104 21.00 -1.83 11.46
C LYS A 104 21.36 -3.30 11.69
N ARG A 105 20.53 -4.03 12.46
CA ARG A 105 20.70 -5.46 12.75
C ARG A 105 20.20 -6.33 11.60
N TYR A 106 19.05 -6.01 11.02
CA TYR A 106 18.45 -6.78 9.93
C TYR A 106 19.06 -6.51 8.55
N ALA A 107 19.45 -5.26 8.26
CA ALA A 107 20.06 -4.86 6.98
C ALA A 107 21.29 -3.96 7.21
N PRO A 108 22.46 -4.49 7.59
CA PRO A 108 23.61 -3.68 8.01
C PRO A 108 24.06 -2.61 6.99
N THR A 109 23.99 -2.95 5.70
CA THR A 109 24.37 -2.05 4.61
C THR A 109 23.28 -1.01 4.35
N ALA A 110 22.11 -1.45 3.88
CA ALA A 110 21.03 -0.58 3.41
C ALA A 110 20.18 0.06 4.52
N LYS A 111 20.11 -0.59 5.70
CA LYS A 111 19.34 -0.14 6.87
C LYS A 111 17.89 0.13 6.48
N ASP A 112 17.37 1.31 6.82
CA ASP A 112 16.00 1.77 6.52
C ASP A 112 15.73 1.92 5.00
N LEU A 113 16.78 1.93 4.16
CA LEU A 113 16.69 1.96 2.69
C LEU A 113 16.73 0.55 2.07
N SER A 114 16.62 -0.51 2.88
CA SER A 114 16.44 -1.86 2.33
C SER A 114 15.12 -1.99 1.56
N SER A 115 14.96 -3.08 0.82
CA SER A 115 13.75 -3.34 0.06
C SER A 115 12.52 -3.41 0.96
N ARG A 116 11.36 -3.06 0.42
CA ARG A 116 10.10 -2.99 1.19
C ARG A 116 9.78 -4.30 1.91
N ASP A 117 10.01 -5.43 1.26
CA ASP A 117 9.80 -6.76 1.84
C ASP A 117 10.70 -7.01 3.05
N VAL A 118 11.98 -6.62 2.98
CA VAL A 118 12.94 -6.77 4.09
C VAL A 118 12.58 -5.85 5.25
N VAL A 119 12.27 -4.58 4.98
CA VAL A 119 11.87 -3.62 6.03
C VAL A 119 10.59 -4.09 6.71
N SER A 120 9.57 -4.44 5.92
CA SER A 120 8.30 -4.98 6.42
C SER A 120 8.52 -6.22 7.29
N ARG A 121 9.24 -7.25 6.80
CA ARG A 121 9.52 -8.45 7.60
C ARG A 121 10.25 -8.13 8.91
N SER A 122 11.22 -7.22 8.88
CA SER A 122 11.98 -6.82 10.06
C SER A 122 11.09 -6.14 11.11
N MET A 123 10.18 -5.25 10.70
CA MET A 123 9.21 -4.63 11.58
C MET A 123 8.28 -5.65 12.23
N THR A 124 7.77 -6.62 11.45
CA THR A 124 6.93 -7.70 12.00
C THR A 124 7.68 -8.52 13.04
N MET A 125 8.95 -8.83 12.81
CA MET A 125 9.77 -9.58 13.77
C MET A 125 9.93 -8.82 15.08
N GLU A 126 10.26 -7.52 15.03
CA GLU A 126 10.36 -6.66 16.22
C GLU A 126 9.06 -6.64 17.04
N ILE A 127 7.92 -6.47 16.37
CA ILE A 127 6.62 -6.48 17.03
C ILE A 127 6.35 -7.84 17.70
N ARG A 128 6.61 -8.95 16.99
CA ARG A 128 6.41 -10.32 17.51
C ARG A 128 7.34 -10.68 18.66
N GLU A 129 8.54 -10.11 18.69
CA GLU A 129 9.51 -10.26 19.78
C GLU A 129 9.17 -9.37 20.99
N GLY A 130 8.13 -8.54 20.91
CA GLY A 130 7.66 -7.69 22.01
C GLY A 130 8.33 -6.32 22.06
N HIS A 131 9.04 -5.94 21.00
CA HIS A 131 9.71 -4.64 20.85
C HIS A 131 8.82 -3.58 20.18
N GLY A 132 7.55 -3.88 19.90
CA GLY A 132 6.60 -2.90 19.39
C GLY A 132 6.30 -1.77 20.40
N VAL A 133 5.89 -0.62 19.88
CA VAL A 133 5.61 0.62 20.63
C VAL A 133 4.12 0.77 20.95
N GLY A 134 3.78 1.75 21.79
CA GLY A 134 2.42 2.02 22.25
C GLY A 134 1.91 1.02 23.30
N PRO A 135 0.68 1.23 23.82
CA PRO A 135 0.14 0.41 24.90
C PRO A 135 -0.03 -1.08 24.54
N LEU A 136 -0.26 -1.37 23.26
CA LEU A 136 -0.46 -2.73 22.74
C LEU A 136 0.81 -3.37 22.18
N LYS A 137 1.93 -2.63 22.11
CA LYS A 137 3.19 -3.07 21.51
C LYS A 137 3.04 -3.63 20.10
N ASP A 138 2.21 -3.00 19.28
CA ASP A 138 1.74 -3.56 18.00
C ASP A 138 2.11 -2.73 16.77
N HIS A 139 2.97 -1.72 16.92
CA HIS A 139 3.49 -0.89 15.84
C HIS A 139 4.92 -0.40 16.12
N ILE A 140 5.48 0.41 15.23
CA ILE A 140 6.86 0.92 15.28
C ILE A 140 6.85 2.43 15.09
N PHE A 141 7.90 3.14 15.52
CA PHE A 141 8.04 4.56 15.27
C PHE A 141 8.91 4.85 14.05
N LEU A 142 8.45 5.80 13.21
CA LEU A 142 9.25 6.45 12.18
C LEU A 142 9.66 7.84 12.67
N HIS A 143 10.94 8.01 12.93
CA HIS A 143 11.53 9.27 13.35
C HIS A 143 11.96 10.12 12.15
N LEU A 144 11.48 11.37 12.12
CA LEU A 144 11.89 12.41 11.17
C LEU A 144 12.39 13.67 11.89
N ASN A 145 12.28 13.73 13.21
CA ASN A 145 12.53 14.90 14.04
C ASN A 145 14.01 15.32 14.12
N HIS A 146 14.94 14.44 13.71
CA HIS A 146 16.36 14.78 13.54
C HIS A 146 16.66 15.48 12.22
N LEU A 147 15.73 15.46 11.26
CA LEU A 147 15.86 16.19 10.00
C LEU A 147 15.62 17.68 10.25
N LEU A 148 16.32 18.53 9.51
CA LEU A 148 16.12 19.97 9.59
C LEU A 148 14.68 20.31 9.18
N PRO A 149 13.99 21.23 9.88
CA PRO A 149 12.63 21.64 9.52
C PRO A 149 12.47 22.07 8.06
N ASP A 150 13.48 22.73 7.48
CA ASP A 150 13.48 23.14 6.08
C ASP A 150 13.43 21.93 5.13
N VAL A 151 14.12 20.83 5.45
CA VAL A 151 14.04 19.58 4.66
C VAL A 151 12.63 19.00 4.71
N LEU A 152 12.00 19.02 5.88
CA LEU A 152 10.63 18.52 6.05
C LEU A 152 9.62 19.37 5.27
N ASN A 153 9.79 20.69 5.27
CA ASN A 153 8.92 21.61 4.54
C ASN A 153 9.12 21.52 3.02
N ASP A 154 10.37 21.39 2.56
CA ASP A 154 10.69 21.38 1.14
C ASP A 154 10.47 20.01 0.47
N ARG A 155 10.79 18.92 1.17
CA ARG A 155 10.76 17.55 0.61
C ARG A 155 9.55 16.74 1.04
N LEU A 156 9.04 16.96 2.25
CA LEU A 156 7.99 16.14 2.87
C LEU A 156 6.77 16.97 3.38
N PRO A 157 6.30 18.02 2.67
CA PRO A 157 5.24 18.88 3.19
C PRO A 157 3.92 18.12 3.40
N GLY A 158 3.49 17.34 2.41
CA GLY A 158 2.24 16.57 2.48
C GLY A 158 2.27 15.48 3.56
N ILE A 159 3.45 14.91 3.84
CA ILE A 159 3.61 13.91 4.90
C ILE A 159 3.49 14.53 6.28
N SER A 160 4.09 15.72 6.46
CA SER A 160 4.00 16.48 7.71
C SER A 160 2.53 16.82 8.04
N GLU A 161 1.78 17.26 7.04
CA GLU A 161 0.35 17.54 7.16
C GLU A 161 -0.47 16.27 7.44
N THR A 162 -0.23 15.19 6.69
CA THR A 162 -0.94 13.91 6.85
C THR A 162 -0.74 13.33 8.26
N ALA A 163 0.50 13.38 8.77
CA ALA A 163 0.81 12.91 10.13
C ALA A 163 0.13 13.78 11.21
N ALA A 164 0.08 15.10 11.01
CA ALA A 164 -0.62 16.01 11.90
C ALA A 164 -2.14 15.73 11.94
N ILE A 165 -2.76 15.52 10.77
CA ILE A 165 -4.20 15.29 10.65
C ILE A 165 -4.59 13.91 11.20
N LEU A 166 -3.87 12.87 10.81
CA LEU A 166 -4.31 11.47 11.03
C LEU A 166 -3.72 10.83 12.27
N ALA A 167 -2.60 11.34 12.78
CA ALA A 167 -1.95 10.83 13.99
C ALA A 167 -1.80 11.89 15.10
N GLY A 168 -2.14 13.16 14.83
CA GLY A 168 -1.93 14.24 15.79
C GLY A 168 -0.46 14.56 16.05
N VAL A 169 0.44 14.15 15.14
CA VAL A 169 1.89 14.18 15.35
C VAL A 169 2.52 15.40 14.67
N ASN A 170 3.31 16.16 15.42
CA ASN A 170 4.24 17.12 14.84
C ASN A 170 5.57 16.41 14.53
N VAL A 171 5.82 16.13 13.24
CA VAL A 171 6.99 15.37 12.77
C VAL A 171 8.34 16.01 13.09
N THR A 172 8.37 17.32 13.42
CA THR A 172 9.61 18.01 13.85
C THR A 172 9.96 17.72 15.31
N LYS A 173 9.05 17.14 16.09
CA LYS A 173 9.19 16.91 17.53
C LYS A 173 9.03 15.45 17.90
N GLU A 174 8.04 14.79 17.31
CA GLU A 174 7.56 13.48 17.70
C GLU A 174 7.61 12.51 16.50
N PRO A 175 7.86 11.21 16.73
CA PRO A 175 7.83 10.21 15.68
C PRO A 175 6.41 9.87 15.22
N ILE A 176 6.29 9.40 13.98
CA ILE A 176 5.03 8.92 13.41
C ILE A 176 4.85 7.44 13.80
N PRO A 177 3.71 7.05 14.39
CA PRO A 177 3.41 5.63 14.61
C PRO A 177 3.06 4.98 13.28
N VAL A 178 3.82 3.95 12.91
CA VAL A 178 3.68 3.26 11.63
C VAL A 178 3.57 1.75 11.79
N LEU A 179 2.78 1.15 10.90
CA LEU A 179 2.60 -0.29 10.80
C LEU A 179 2.58 -0.71 9.33
N LEU A 180 2.95 -1.96 9.09
CA LEU A 180 2.81 -2.60 7.80
C LEU A 180 1.34 -2.54 7.37
N THR A 181 1.12 -2.02 6.18
CA THR A 181 -0.23 -1.84 5.64
C THR A 181 -0.22 -2.36 4.22
N ILE A 182 -1.26 -3.10 3.80
CA ILE A 182 -1.31 -3.56 2.42
C ILE A 182 -1.25 -2.34 1.50
N THR A 183 -0.46 -2.46 0.43
CA THR A 183 -0.38 -1.47 -0.63
C THR A 183 -0.58 -2.16 -1.97
N TRP A 184 -0.21 -1.47 -3.05
CA TRP A 184 -0.22 -1.95 -4.42
C TRP A 184 0.24 -3.40 -4.59
N GLU A 185 -0.34 -4.11 -5.55
CA GLU A 185 0.14 -5.43 -5.97
C GLU A 185 1.06 -5.35 -7.17
N ALA A 186 2.33 -5.71 -6.99
CA ALA A 186 3.37 -5.49 -8.00
C ALA A 186 3.24 -6.37 -9.26
N PHE A 187 2.24 -7.25 -9.35
CA PHE A 187 2.15 -8.28 -10.39
C PHE A 187 0.82 -8.22 -11.16
N GLN A 188 0.84 -8.70 -12.41
CA GLN A 188 -0.33 -8.74 -13.28
C GLN A 188 -1.41 -9.61 -12.64
N GLN A 189 -2.58 -9.02 -12.35
CA GLN A 189 -3.66 -9.74 -11.69
C GLN A 189 -4.55 -10.50 -12.70
N ILE A 190 -4.79 -9.90 -13.86
CA ILE A 190 -5.42 -10.53 -15.03
C ILE A 190 -4.31 -10.97 -15.97
N THR A 191 -4.27 -12.25 -16.32
CA THR A 191 -3.27 -12.80 -17.24
C THR A 191 -3.39 -12.12 -18.61
N THR A 192 -2.29 -11.56 -19.10
CA THR A 192 -2.23 -10.95 -20.44
C THR A 192 -1.01 -11.46 -21.20
N GLU A 193 -1.11 -11.57 -22.52
CA GLU A 193 0.03 -11.88 -23.37
C GLU A 193 0.69 -10.59 -23.85
N ARG A 194 2.02 -10.55 -23.82
CA ARG A 194 2.76 -9.47 -24.46
C ARG A 194 2.64 -9.66 -25.97
N GLN A 195 1.96 -8.75 -26.67
CA GLN A 195 1.95 -8.77 -28.13
C GLN A 195 3.41 -8.66 -28.63
N SER A 196 3.88 -9.71 -29.31
CA SER A 196 5.13 -9.67 -30.05
C SER A 196 4.92 -8.76 -31.27
N SER A 197 5.59 -7.61 -31.28
CA SER A 197 5.73 -6.73 -32.45
C SER A 197 6.66 -7.32 -33.50
#